data_AF-A0A7W8QSA7-F1
#
_entry.id   AF-A0A7W8QSA7-F1
#
_cell.length_a   1.000
_cell.length_b   1.000
_cell.length_c   1.000
_cell.angle_alpha   90.00
_cell.angle_beta   90.00
_cell.angle_gamma   90.00
#
_symmetry.space_group_name_H-M   'P 1'
#
loop_
_entity.id
_entity.type
_entity.pdbx_description
1 polymer ?
#
loop_
_entity_poly.entity_id
_entity_poly.type
_entity_poly.pdbx_seq_one_letter_code
_entity_poly.pdbx_strand_id
1 'polypeptide(L)'
;MVIDPEGLVRQQAGAHREVLVDVLDIDAVRRTRTYGTAGVSRPLVLLAERDRPVPLPAYGGALSAPPWARDHLDHPRHEAEERP
;
A
#
# COMPACT_ATOMS: atom_id res chain seq x y z
N MET A 1 2.24 17.16 -1.47
CA MET A 1 1.05 16.35 -1.76
C MET A 1 0.92 15.30 -0.68
N VAL A 2 -0.28 15.06 -0.20
CA VAL A 2 -0.64 13.99 0.75
C VAL A 2 -1.47 12.98 -0.03
N ILE A 3 -1.12 11.70 0.08
CA ILE A 3 -1.80 10.59 -0.58
C ILE A 3 -2.23 9.61 0.51
N ASP A 4 -3.44 9.07 0.39
CA ASP A 4 -3.93 8.03 1.29
C ASP A 4 -3.42 6.62 0.91
N PRO A 5 -3.67 5.59 1.73
CA PRO A 5 -3.25 4.22 1.43
C PRO A 5 -3.87 3.61 0.15
N GLU A 6 -5.00 4.13 -0.31
CA GLU A 6 -5.65 3.70 -1.55
C GLU A 6 -5.05 4.37 -2.80
N GLY A 7 -4.13 5.31 -2.61
CA GLY A 7 -3.50 6.07 -3.68
C GLY A 7 -4.26 7.32 -4.09
N LEU A 8 -5.28 7.74 -3.33
CA LEU A 8 -6.04 8.96 -3.61
C LEU A 8 -5.31 10.18 -3.08
N VAL A 9 -5.30 11.25 -3.88
CA VAL A 9 -4.74 12.53 -3.48
C VAL A 9 -5.68 13.19 -2.47
N ARG A 10 -5.20 13.31 -1.23
CA ARG A 10 -5.89 13.96 -0.13
C ARG A 10 -5.78 15.47 -0.20
N GLN A 11 -4.55 15.94 -0.42
CA GLN A 11 -4.23 17.35 -0.58
C GLN A 11 -3.03 17.51 -1.50
N GLN A 12 -3.04 18.56 -2.30
CA GLN A 12 -1.93 18.91 -3.16
C GLN A 12 -1.65 20.39 -3.01
N ALA A 13 -0.37 20.74 -2.87
CA ALA A 13 0.00 22.13 -2.81
C ALA A 13 -0.08 22.78 -4.20
N GLY A 14 -0.51 24.03 -4.27
CA GLY A 14 -0.42 24.88 -5.45
C GLY A 14 0.98 25.47 -5.65
N ALA A 15 1.06 26.54 -6.44
CA ALA A 15 2.34 27.17 -6.82
C ALA A 15 2.91 28.14 -5.75
N HIS A 16 2.17 28.38 -4.67
CA HIS A 16 2.52 29.38 -3.66
C HIS A 16 2.80 28.74 -2.31
N ARG A 17 3.38 29.52 -1.40
CA ARG A 17 3.67 29.07 -0.04
C ARG A 17 2.37 28.93 0.74
N GLU A 18 2.07 27.71 1.17
CA GLU A 18 0.88 27.40 1.94
C GLU A 18 1.12 26.25 2.94
N VAL A 19 0.20 26.11 3.89
CA VAL A 19 0.22 25.04 4.90
C VAL A 19 -0.94 24.10 4.62
N LEU A 20 -0.65 22.81 4.43
CA LEU A 20 -1.65 21.76 4.23
C LEU A 20 -1.84 20.99 5.55
N VAL A 21 -3.09 20.83 5.98
CA VAL A 21 -3.46 20.07 7.20
C VAL A 21 -4.49 19.02 6.83
N ASP A 22 -4.19 17.73 7.03
CA ASP A 22 -5.11 16.61 6.80
C ASP A 22 -5.21 15.75 8.07
N VAL A 23 -6.33 15.06 8.21
CA VAL A 23 -6.53 14.04 9.24
C VAL A 23 -6.49 12.68 8.56
N LEU A 24 -5.45 11.90 8.87
CA LEU A 24 -5.27 10.57 8.28
C LEU A 24 -5.93 9.50 9.16
N ASP A 25 -6.84 8.73 8.56
CA ASP A 25 -7.38 7.51 9.17
C ASP A 25 -6.33 6.39 9.10
N ILE A 26 -5.74 6.05 10.23
CA ILE A 26 -4.72 4.99 10.32
C ILE A 26 -5.35 3.59 10.20
N ASP A 27 -6.65 3.44 10.45
CA ASP A 27 -7.34 2.17 10.22
C ASP A 27 -7.50 1.88 8.73
N ALA A 28 -7.53 2.90 7.88
CA ALA A 28 -7.48 2.71 6.43
C ALA A 28 -6.21 1.95 6.00
N VAL A 29 -5.06 2.23 6.63
CA VAL A 29 -3.80 1.52 6.36
C VAL A 29 -3.96 0.02 6.68
N ARG A 30 -4.60 -0.31 7.80
CA ARG A 30 -4.82 -1.71 8.20
C ARG A 30 -5.72 -2.41 7.18
N ARG A 31 -6.83 -1.76 6.79
CA ARG A 31 -7.76 -2.30 5.78
C ARG A 31 -7.06 -2.55 4.44
N THR A 32 -6.34 -1.57 3.90
CA THR A 32 -5.66 -1.72 2.61
C THR A 32 -4.55 -2.78 2.65
N ARG A 33 -3.85 -2.97 3.77
CA ARG A 33 -2.86 -4.05 3.90
C ARG A 33 -3.49 -5.44 3.93
N THR A 34 -4.61 -5.58 4.63
CA THR A 34 -5.37 -6.84 4.74
C THR A 34 -6.08 -7.20 3.45
N TYR A 35 -6.84 -6.27 2.87
CA TYR A 35 -7.72 -6.55 1.73
C TYR A 35 -7.13 -6.14 0.38
N GLY A 36 -6.08 -5.32 0.37
CA GLY A 36 -5.51 -4.73 -0.83
C GLY A 36 -6.16 -3.42 -1.24
N THR A 37 -5.50 -2.72 -2.14
CA THR A 37 -6.00 -1.48 -2.75
C THR A 37 -7.23 -1.78 -3.59
N ALA A 38 -8.32 -1.07 -3.31
CA ALA A 38 -9.66 -1.29 -3.85
C ALA A 38 -10.18 -2.74 -3.70
N GLY A 39 -9.57 -3.55 -2.83
CA GLY A 39 -9.87 -4.98 -2.70
C GLY A 39 -9.36 -5.86 -3.86
N VAL A 40 -8.59 -5.31 -4.81
CA VAL A 40 -8.22 -6.01 -6.05
C VAL A 40 -6.72 -6.35 -6.09
N SER A 41 -5.87 -5.54 -5.46
CA SER A 41 -4.42 -5.70 -5.60
C SER A 41 -3.67 -5.60 -4.27
N ARG A 42 -2.71 -6.51 -4.09
CA ARG A 42 -1.82 -6.56 -2.91
C ARG A 42 -0.34 -6.62 -3.35
N PRO A 43 0.16 -5.58 -4.06
CA PRO A 43 1.46 -5.63 -4.73
C PRO A 43 2.64 -5.89 -3.78
N LEU A 44 2.59 -5.36 -2.55
CA LEU A 44 3.67 -5.55 -1.57
C LEU A 44 3.66 -6.94 -0.94
N VAL A 45 2.51 -7.61 -0.88
CA VAL A 45 2.40 -9.03 -0.47
C VAL A 45 2.93 -9.92 -1.59
N LEU A 46 2.56 -9.65 -2.85
CA LEU A 46 3.13 -10.34 -4.02
C LEU A 46 4.65 -10.18 -4.12
N LEU A 47 5.18 -9.02 -3.70
CA LEU A 47 6.62 -8.81 -3.59
C LEU A 47 7.24 -9.65 -2.46
N ALA A 48 6.53 -9.79 -1.33
CA ALA A 48 6.96 -10.62 -0.21
C ALA A 48 7.02 -12.11 -0.59
N GLU A 49 6.07 -12.61 -1.38
CA GLU A 49 6.04 -14.00 -1.91
C GLU A 49 7.31 -14.36 -2.69
N ARG A 50 7.91 -13.38 -3.38
CA ARG A 50 9.12 -13.61 -4.19
C ARG A 50 10.40 -13.67 -3.37
N ASP A 51 10.34 -13.19 -2.12
CA ASP A 51 11.42 -13.09 -1.13
C ASP A 51 12.78 -12.63 -1.69
N ARG A 52 12.75 -11.78 -2.72
CA ARG A 52 13.93 -11.15 -3.29
C ARG A 52 13.65 -9.71 -3.69
N PRO A 53 14.56 -8.77 -3.39
CA PRO A 53 14.43 -7.40 -3.86
C PRO A 53 14.36 -7.32 -5.39
N VAL A 54 13.51 -6.43 -5.91
CA VAL A 54 13.41 -6.13 -7.34
C VAL A 54 14.32 -4.93 -7.64
N PRO A 55 15.37 -5.07 -8.48
CA PRO A 55 16.24 -3.95 -8.80
C PRO A 55 15.49 -2.88 -9.60
N LEU A 56 15.69 -1.62 -9.23
CA LEU A 56 15.11 -0.43 -9.85
C LEU A 56 16.24 0.54 -10.27
N PRO A 57 17.01 0.25 -11.33
CA PRO A 57 18.22 1.01 -11.68
C PRO A 57 17.97 2.49 -11.96
N ALA A 58 16.82 2.82 -12.59
CA ALA A 58 16.42 4.21 -12.85
C ALA A 58 16.18 5.02 -11.57
N TYR A 59 15.93 4.35 -10.45
CA TYR A 59 15.68 4.96 -9.14
C TYR A 59 16.86 4.76 -8.16
N GLY A 60 17.98 4.21 -8.62
CA GLY A 60 19.19 4.04 -7.81
C GLY A 60 19.06 3.05 -6.65
N GLY A 61 18.13 2.09 -6.71
CA GLY A 61 17.88 1.19 -5.59
C GLY A 61 17.18 -0.12 -5.97
N ALA A 62 16.62 -0.79 -4.97
CA ALA A 62 15.80 -1.98 -5.14
C ALA A 62 14.55 -1.90 -4.27
N LEU A 63 13.45 -2.44 -4.78
CA LEU A 63 12.20 -2.55 -4.05
C LEU A 63 12.19 -3.86 -3.26
N SER A 64 12.09 -3.76 -1.93
CA SER A 64 11.96 -4.92 -1.04
C SER A 64 10.61 -4.90 -0.34
N ALA A 65 10.07 -6.07 -0.05
CA ALA A 65 8.85 -6.17 0.72
C ALA A 65 9.07 -5.66 2.16
N PRO A 66 8.18 -4.80 2.68
CA PRO A 66 8.25 -4.36 4.06
C PRO A 66 7.91 -5.52 5.02
N PRO A 67 8.35 -5.48 6.29
CA PRO A 67 8.10 -6.56 7.27
C PRO A 67 6.61 -6.94 7.39
N TRP A 68 5.72 -5.95 7.49
CA TRP A 68 4.28 -6.20 7.62
C TRP A 68 3.67 -7.00 6.45
N ALA A 69 4.27 -6.93 5.25
CA ALA A 69 3.75 -7.65 4.10
C ALA A 69 4.05 -9.15 4.20
N ARG A 70 5.11 -9.52 4.91
CA ARG A 70 5.43 -10.93 5.21
C ARG A 70 4.44 -11.53 6.20
N ASP A 71 4.04 -10.78 7.23
CA ASP A 71 3.03 -11.22 8.21
C ASP A 71 1.69 -11.60 7.54
N HIS A 72 1.39 -11.00 6.38
CA HIS A 72 0.20 -11.30 5.59
C HIS A 72 0.33 -12.47 4.62
N LEU A 73 1.53 -13.05 4.44
CA LEU A 73 1.71 -14.32 3.75
C LEU A 73 1.23 -15.50 4.61
N ASP A 74 1.40 -15.35 5.93
CA ASP A 74 1.02 -16.36 6.93
C ASP A 74 -0.49 -16.40 7.20
N HIS A 75 -1.23 -15.42 6.67
CA HIS A 75 -2.68 -15.36 6.76
C HIS A 75 -3.31 -16.04 5.55
N PRO A 76 -4.19 -17.04 5.73
CA PRO A 76 -4.82 -17.73 4.61
C PRO A 76 -5.50 -16.72 3.69
N ARG A 77 -5.49 -16.98 2.39
CA ARG A 77 -6.28 -16.23 1.40
C ARG A 77 -7.73 -16.39 1.85
N HIS A 78 -8.25 -15.44 2.63
CA HIS A 78 -9.65 -15.42 3.02
C HIS A 78 -10.45 -15.56 1.75
N GLU A 79 -11.11 -16.71 1.68
CA GLU A 79 -11.84 -17.17 0.53
C GLU A 79 -12.78 -16.06 0.10
N ALA A 80 -12.85 -15.87 -1.21
CA ALA A 80 -13.93 -15.15 -1.84
C ALA A 80 -15.23 -15.94 -1.65
N GLU A 81 -15.66 -16.11 -0.40
CA GLU A 81 -17.03 -16.43 -0.03
C GLU A 81 -17.80 -15.12 0.00
N GLU A 82 -18.24 -14.71 -1.17
CA GLU A 82 -19.55 -14.08 -1.35
C GLU A 82 -19.97 -14.40 -2.79
N ARG A 83 -20.36 -15.66 -3.00
CA ARG A 83 -21.29 -16.00 -4.07
C ARG A 83 -22.71 -15.94 -3.49
N PRO A 84 -23.67 -15.27 -4.15
CA PRO A 84 -25.07 -15.33 -3.78
C PRO A 84 -25.67 -16.71 -4.02
#